data_AF-A0A399YSC4-F1
#
_entry.id   AF-A0A399YSC4-F1
#
_cell.length_a   1.000
_cell.length_b   1.000
_cell.length_c   1.000
_cell.angle_alpha   90.00
_cell.angle_beta   90.00
_cell.angle_gamma   90.00
#
_symmetry.space_group_name_H-M   'P 1'
#
loop_
_entity.id
_entity.type
_entity.pdbx_description
1 polymer ?
#
loop_
_entity_poly.entity_id
_entity_poly.type
_entity_poly.pdbx_seq_one_letter_code
_entity_poly.pdbx_strand_id
1 'polypeptide(L)' 'MKQFLVIAGNIGVGKSTLVKILSERLGWEPFYETVAENPYLAD' A
#
# COMPACT_ATOMS: atom_id res chain seq x y z
N MET A 1 12.67 18.29 -4.59
CA MET A 1 13.03 16.88 -4.30
C MET A 1 11.76 16.08 -4.21
N LYS A 2 11.68 14.90 -4.84
CA LYS A 2 10.57 13.95 -4.60
C LYS A 2 10.88 13.11 -3.36
N GLN A 3 9.87 12.86 -2.54
CA GLN A 3 9.95 12.00 -1.36
C GLN A 3 9.06 10.78 -1.58
N PHE A 4 9.49 9.63 -1.07
CA PHE A 4 8.74 8.38 -1.13
C PHE A 4 8.56 7.84 0.28
N LEU A 5 7.33 7.45 0.62
CA LEU A 5 7.01 6.76 1.86
C LEU A 5 6.66 5.31 1.53
N VAL A 6 7.33 4.36 2.19
CA VAL A 6 7.04 2.93 2.05
C VAL A 6 6.46 2.41 3.36
N ILE A 7 5.36 1.67 3.25
CA ILE A 7 4.67 1.06 4.40
C ILE A 7 4.91 -0.45 4.38
N ALA A 8 5.61 -0.96 5.40
CA ALA A 8 5.87 -2.39 5.57
C ALA A 8 5.00 -2.99 6.68
N GLY A 9 4.71 -4.28 6.58
CA GLY A 9 3.91 -5.02 7.55
C GLY A 9 3.32 -6.31 6.98
N ASN A 10 2.84 -7.17 7.87
CA ASN A 10 2.30 -8.48 7.51
C ASN A 10 1.10 -8.40 6.55
N ILE A 11 0.80 -9.52 5.87
CA ILE A 11 -0.42 -9.66 5.08
C ILE A 11 -1.63 -9.51 6.01
N GLY A 12 -2.66 -8.79 5.57
CA GLY A 12 -3.89 -8.58 6.36
C GLY A 12 -3.83 -7.49 7.44
N VAL A 13 -2.68 -6.88 7.73
CA VAL A 13 -2.55 -5.85 8.80
C VAL A 13 -3.17 -4.49 8.44
N GLY A 14 -3.69 -4.32 7.22
CA GLY A 14 -4.35 -3.08 6.79
C GLY A 14 -3.44 -2.04 6.12
N LYS A 15 -2.30 -2.45 5.55
CA LYS A 15 -1.37 -1.54 4.83
C LYS A 15 -2.07 -0.72 3.74
N SER A 16 -2.86 -1.35 2.87
CA SER A 16 -3.57 -0.66 1.78
C SER A 16 -4.56 0.38 2.32
N THR A 17 -5.23 0.08 3.44
CA THR A 17 -6.11 1.04 4.13
C THR A 17 -5.32 2.24 4.64
N LEU A 18 -4.14 2.02 5.23
CA LEU A 18 -3.29 3.10 5.72
C LEU A 18 -2.75 3.97 4.57
N VAL A 19 -2.32 3.37 3.45
CA VAL A 19 -1.92 4.11 2.24
C VAL A 19 -3.05 5.00 1.73
N LYS A 20 -4.28 4.49 1.68
CA LYS A 20 -5.46 5.27 1.27
C LYS A 20 -5.71 6.47 2.18
N ILE A 21 -5.69 6.27 3.51
CA ILE A 21 -5.93 7.35 4.48
C ILE A 21 -4.84 8.43 4.38
N LEU A 22 -3.57 8.04 4.25
CA LEU A 22 -2.46 8.98 4.14
C LEU A 22 -2.49 9.76 2.83
N SER A 23 -2.77 9.09 1.70
CA SER A 23 -2.90 9.76 0.40
C SER A 23 -4.04 10.78 0.40
N GLU A 24 -5.21 10.44 0.93
CA GLU A 24 -6.35 11.36 1.04
C GLU A 24 -6.04 12.57 1.95
N ARG A 25 -5.38 12.35 3.10
CA ARG A 25 -5.09 13.42 4.07
C ARG A 25 -3.96 14.35 3.64
N LEU A 26 -2.96 13.84 2.93
CA LEU A 26 -1.74 14.57 2.60
C LEU A 26 -1.67 14.97 1.12
N GLY A 27 -2.65 14.58 0.32
CA GLY A 27 -2.67 14.81 -1.13
C GLY A 27 -1.55 14.07 -1.86
N TRP A 28 -1.13 12.92 -1.34
CA TRP A 28 -0.05 12.11 -1.93
C TRP A 28 -0.59 11.12 -2.95
N GLU A 29 0.24 10.78 -3.93
CA GLU A 29 -0.06 9.75 -4.92
C GLU A 29 0.15 8.35 -4.30
N PRO A 30 -0.90 7.50 -4.19
CA PRO A 30 -0.78 6.17 -3.61
C PRO A 30 -0.23 5.16 -4.63
N PHE A 31 0.56 4.20 -4.13
CA PHE A 31 1.01 3.03 -4.88
C PHE A 31 0.67 1.77 -4.08
N TYR A 32 0.05 0.77 -4.72
CA TYR A 32 -0.39 -0.48 -4.08
C TYR A 32 0.33 -1.68 -4.70
N GLU A 33 0.53 -2.74 -3.92
CA GLU A 33 1.08 -4.01 -4.42
C GLU A 33 0.05 -4.74 -5.31
N THR A 34 0.51 -5.29 -6.43
CA THR A 34 -0.34 -6.10 -7.32
C THR A 34 -0.66 -7.44 -6.65
N VAL A 35 -1.94 -7.67 -6.34
CA VAL A 35 -2.39 -8.94 -5.70
C VAL A 35 -2.16 -10.15 -6.63
N ALA A 36 -2.31 -9.94 -7.95
CA ALA A 36 -2.27 -11.01 -8.95
C ALA A 36 -0.90 -11.70 -9.13
N GLU A 37 0.19 -11.08 -8.65
CA GLU A 37 1.55 -11.66 -8.76
C GLU A 37 1.97 -12.41 -7.48
N ASN A 38 1.10 -12.52 -6.49
CA ASN A 38 1.45 -13.17 -5.23
C ASN A 38 1.19 -14.69 -5.30
N PRO A 39 2.24 -15.54 -5.34
CA PRO A 39 2.08 -17.00 -5.44
C PRO A 39 1.40 -17.62 -4.21
N TYR A 40 1.24 -16.87 -3.11
CA TYR A 40 0.57 -17.30 -1.88
C TYR A 40 -0.90 -16.88 -1.79
N LEU A 41 -1.41 -16.13 -2.78
CA LEU A 41 -2.80 -15.65 -2.83
C LEU A 41 -3.57 -16.21 -4.04
N ALA A 42 -3.15 -17.38 -4.56
CA ALA A 42 -3.94 -18.12 -5.54
C ALA A 42 -5.23 -18.62 -4.86
N ASP A 43 -6.33 -17.91 -5.12
CA ASP A 43 -7.72 -18.09 -4.64
C ASP A 43 -7.91 -18.58 -3.18
#